data_AF-A0A7S9DZC6-F1
#
_entry.id   AF-A0A7S9DZC6-F1
#
_cell.length_a   1.000
_cell.length_b   1.000
_cell.length_c   1.000
_cell.angle_alpha   90.00
_cell.angle_beta   90.00
_cell.angle_gamma   90.00
#
_symmetry.space_group_name_H-M   'P 1'
#
loop_
_entity.id
_entity.type
_entity.pdbx_description
1 polymer ?
#
loop_
_entity_poly.entity_id
_entity_poly.type
_entity_poly.pdbx_seq_one_letter_code
_entity_poly.pdbx_strand_id
1 'polypeptide(L)'
;MCTPTATPPKWLIEAYPEALAVDVNTGHTRGFGSRRHYDFSSSDYHREAMRISEVLAKRYGEHPAVVGWQTDNELACHDTTPSASASAVKAFQQWCKARYQTIEKLNEDWGNVFWSMEYPSFDSIGAPYFAVTETNPAHQLAFRRFSSDQVIAFHDDMVAIIRQHAPGRFVTHNFIPMADTQTDNYALARDLDFAAYDNYPLGRTDLFFADADTTQFKRYMRTGHPDFSSYYFDQTRGYARKISG
;
A
#
# COMPACT_ATOMS: atom_id res chain seq x y z
N MET A 1 -12.60 10.45 -12.73
CA MET A 1 -11.65 9.72 -13.62
C MET A 1 -10.60 9.08 -12.73
N CYS A 2 -9.96 7.98 -13.14
CA CYS A 2 -8.96 7.28 -12.31
C CYS A 2 -7.65 7.15 -13.06
N THR A 3 -6.51 7.21 -12.36
CA THR A 3 -5.21 6.90 -12.96
C THR A 3 -5.07 5.38 -13.16
N PRO A 4 -4.51 4.91 -14.29
CA PRO A 4 -4.52 3.49 -14.67
C PRO A 4 -3.32 2.71 -14.11
N THR A 5 -2.81 3.12 -12.95
CA THR A 5 -1.57 2.58 -12.36
C THR A 5 -1.79 1.26 -11.61
N ALA A 6 -3.03 0.79 -11.42
CA ALA A 6 -3.27 -0.47 -10.72
C ALA A 6 -2.88 -1.71 -11.56
N THR A 7 -2.83 -1.57 -12.89
CA THR A 7 -2.69 -2.69 -13.83
C THR A 7 -1.75 -2.32 -14.98
N PRO A 8 -0.43 -2.27 -14.74
CA PRO A 8 0.51 -1.97 -15.80
C PRO A 8 0.45 -3.02 -16.92
N PRO A 9 0.56 -2.61 -18.19
CA PRO A 9 0.43 -3.51 -19.32
C PRO A 9 1.61 -4.47 -19.42
N LYS A 10 1.41 -5.63 -20.06
CA LYS A 10 2.43 -6.68 -20.17
C LYS A 10 3.75 -6.19 -20.77
N TRP A 11 3.70 -5.34 -21.80
CA TRP A 11 4.90 -4.81 -22.45
C TRP A 11 5.75 -3.95 -21.50
N LEU A 12 5.13 -3.28 -20.52
CA LEU A 12 5.85 -2.49 -19.52
C LEU A 12 6.60 -3.41 -18.56
N ILE A 13 5.94 -4.50 -18.14
CA ILE A 13 6.55 -5.53 -17.30
C ILE A 13 7.67 -6.27 -18.05
N GLU A 14 7.56 -6.44 -19.37
CA GLU A 14 8.65 -7.01 -20.19
C GLU A 14 9.84 -6.06 -20.30
N ALA A 15 9.59 -4.75 -20.40
CA ALA A 15 10.64 -3.74 -20.40
C ALA A 15 11.31 -3.57 -19.02
N TYR A 16 10.54 -3.73 -17.94
CA TYR A 16 11.01 -3.58 -16.56
C TYR A 16 10.56 -4.77 -15.69
N PRO A 17 11.19 -5.95 -15.82
CA PRO A 17 10.82 -7.13 -15.03
C PRO A 17 10.96 -6.93 -13.52
N GLU A 18 11.95 -6.13 -13.10
CA GLU A 18 12.19 -5.75 -11.70
C GLU A 18 11.12 -4.82 -11.11
N ALA A 19 10.13 -4.40 -11.91
CA ALA A 19 8.94 -3.72 -11.39
C ALA A 19 8.03 -4.67 -10.59
N LEU A 20 8.11 -5.98 -10.81
CA LEU A 20 7.26 -6.95 -10.14
C LEU A 20 7.61 -7.09 -8.65
N ALA A 21 6.59 -7.10 -7.79
CA ALA A 21 6.76 -7.39 -6.37
C ALA A 21 7.18 -8.84 -6.12
N VAL A 22 7.83 -9.08 -4.99
CA VAL A 22 8.15 -10.43 -4.50
C VAL A 22 7.34 -10.71 -3.24
N ASP A 23 6.62 -11.82 -3.24
CA ASP A 23 5.76 -12.23 -2.14
C ASP A 23 6.59 -12.53 -0.87
N VAL A 24 6.20 -11.92 0.25
CA VAL A 24 6.97 -12.01 1.50
C VAL A 24 6.82 -13.34 2.24
N ASN A 25 5.84 -14.17 1.86
CA ASN A 25 5.62 -15.47 2.48
C ASN A 25 6.37 -16.58 1.74
N THR A 26 6.51 -16.45 0.42
CA THR A 26 7.06 -17.49 -0.46
C THR A 26 8.41 -17.13 -1.09
N GLY A 27 8.76 -15.85 -1.17
CA GLY A 27 9.94 -15.37 -1.87
C GLY A 27 9.82 -15.41 -3.39
N HIS A 28 8.64 -15.76 -3.92
CA HIS A 28 8.41 -15.83 -5.36
C HIS A 28 7.93 -14.48 -5.93
N THR A 29 8.37 -14.19 -7.16
CA THR A 29 7.88 -13.03 -7.91
C THR A 29 6.37 -13.14 -8.17
N ARG A 30 5.65 -12.06 -7.90
CA ARG A 30 4.21 -11.92 -8.16
C ARG A 30 4.00 -11.43 -9.60
N GLY A 31 3.86 -12.39 -10.51
CA GLY A 31 3.83 -12.16 -11.95
C GLY A 31 2.56 -11.49 -12.52
N PHE A 32 2.65 -11.13 -13.80
CA PHE A 32 1.54 -10.61 -14.59
C PHE A 32 0.42 -11.67 -14.78
N GLY A 33 -0.82 -11.20 -14.93
CA GLY A 33 -2.00 -12.03 -15.22
C GLY A 33 -3.26 -11.62 -14.47
N SER A 34 -3.12 -10.71 -13.49
CA SER A 34 -4.23 -10.12 -12.75
C SER A 34 -4.03 -8.60 -12.59
N ARG A 35 -3.89 -8.11 -11.36
CA ARG A 35 -3.76 -6.71 -11.00
C ARG A 35 -2.73 -6.52 -9.89
N ARG A 36 -2.25 -5.28 -9.72
CA ARG A 36 -1.35 -4.86 -8.64
C ARG A 36 0.00 -5.62 -8.63
N HIS A 37 0.41 -6.12 -9.80
CA HIS A 37 1.69 -6.80 -10.02
C HIS A 37 2.82 -5.77 -10.17
N TYR A 38 3.05 -4.97 -9.13
CA TYR A 38 4.13 -4.00 -9.08
C TYR A 38 4.64 -3.79 -7.65
N ASP A 39 5.88 -3.36 -7.52
CA ASP A 39 6.53 -3.01 -6.27
C ASP A 39 6.57 -1.48 -6.09
N PHE A 40 6.08 -0.98 -4.95
CA PHE A 40 6.15 0.45 -4.60
C PHE A 40 7.58 0.98 -4.44
N SER A 41 8.57 0.11 -4.27
CA SER A 41 9.99 0.45 -4.23
C SER A 41 10.69 0.40 -5.59
N SER A 42 10.00 -0.01 -6.67
CA SER A 42 10.58 0.01 -8.01
C SER A 42 10.63 1.44 -8.56
N SER A 43 11.83 1.99 -8.74
CA SER A 43 12.03 3.31 -9.34
C SER A 43 11.57 3.38 -10.80
N ASP A 44 11.70 2.28 -11.54
CA ASP A 44 11.22 2.19 -12.91
C ASP A 44 9.70 2.24 -12.95
N TYR A 45 9.04 1.48 -12.09
CA TYR A 45 7.59 1.51 -12.02
C TYR A 45 7.05 2.86 -11.58
N HIS A 46 7.66 3.43 -10.53
CA HIS A 46 7.32 4.76 -10.03
C HIS A 46 7.37 5.82 -11.14
N ARG A 47 8.48 5.86 -11.89
CA ARG A 47 8.64 6.80 -13.02
C ARG A 47 7.52 6.65 -14.04
N GLU A 48 7.20 5.42 -14.44
CA GLU A 48 6.21 5.17 -15.49
C GLU A 48 4.78 5.41 -15.01
N ALA A 49 4.47 5.11 -13.75
CA ALA A 49 3.21 5.41 -13.10
C ALA A 49 2.95 6.93 -13.01
N MET A 50 3.98 7.70 -12.63
CA MET A 50 3.88 9.16 -12.60
C MET A 50 3.75 9.73 -14.01
N ARG A 51 4.51 9.21 -14.99
CA ARG A 51 4.43 9.65 -16.39
C ARG A 51 3.03 9.49 -16.97
N ILE A 52 2.38 8.32 -16.80
CA ILE A 52 1.02 8.13 -17.32
C ILE A 52 -0.01 8.98 -16.58
N SER A 53 0.16 9.17 -15.27
CA SER A 53 -0.71 10.03 -14.46
C SER A 53 -0.63 11.48 -14.93
N GLU A 54 0.57 11.99 -15.20
CA GLU A 54 0.80 13.35 -15.71
C GLU A 54 0.19 13.53 -17.10
N VAL A 55 0.36 12.55 -18.01
CA VAL A 55 -0.24 12.59 -19.36
C VAL A 55 -1.76 12.71 -19.29
N LEU A 56 -2.41 11.91 -18.44
CA LEU A 56 -3.87 11.99 -18.27
C LEU A 56 -4.28 13.31 -17.63
N ALA A 57 -3.58 13.74 -16.58
CA ALA A 57 -3.91 14.97 -15.86
C ALA A 57 -3.78 16.20 -16.76
N LYS A 58 -2.70 16.32 -17.55
CA LYS A 58 -2.55 17.38 -18.56
C LYS A 58 -3.63 17.35 -19.62
N ARG A 59 -4.05 16.16 -20.06
CA ARG A 59 -5.03 16.03 -21.15
C ARG A 59 -6.46 16.36 -20.71
N TYR A 60 -6.83 15.97 -19.50
CA TYR A 60 -8.24 15.96 -19.07
C TYR A 60 -8.50 16.75 -17.79
N GLY A 61 -7.49 17.32 -17.15
CA GLY A 61 -7.65 18.04 -15.88
C GLY A 61 -8.59 19.25 -15.96
N GLU A 62 -8.62 19.93 -17.10
CA GLU A 62 -9.52 21.06 -17.37
C GLU A 62 -10.82 20.65 -18.07
N HIS A 63 -10.98 19.38 -18.47
CA HIS A 63 -12.13 18.95 -19.25
C HIS A 63 -13.44 19.12 -18.45
N PRO A 64 -14.49 19.78 -19.00
CA PRO A 64 -15.68 20.16 -18.23
C PRO A 64 -16.49 18.97 -17.69
N ALA A 65 -16.41 17.81 -18.35
CA ALA A 65 -17.07 16.58 -17.88
C ALA A 65 -16.33 15.87 -16.74
N VAL A 66 -15.09 16.26 -16.42
CA VAL A 66 -14.30 15.64 -15.33
C VAL A 66 -14.50 16.44 -14.06
N VAL A 67 -15.21 15.88 -13.09
CA VAL A 67 -15.48 16.53 -11.80
C VAL A 67 -14.39 16.27 -10.74
N GLY A 68 -13.61 15.21 -10.92
CA GLY A 68 -12.62 14.76 -9.94
C GLY A 68 -11.88 13.49 -10.35
N TRP A 69 -10.96 13.11 -9.48
CA TRP A 69 -9.95 12.09 -9.73
C TRP A 69 -9.88 11.07 -8.58
N GLN A 70 -9.64 9.82 -8.95
CA GLN A 70 -9.20 8.78 -8.04
C GLN A 70 -7.76 8.39 -8.37
N THR A 71 -6.93 8.24 -7.36
CA THR A 71 -5.58 7.68 -7.49
C THR A 71 -5.64 6.15 -7.52
N ASP A 72 -4.95 5.52 -8.47
CA ASP A 72 -4.82 4.05 -8.57
C ASP A 72 -6.17 3.32 -8.41
N ASN A 73 -6.16 2.13 -7.79
CA ASN A 73 -7.34 1.43 -7.35
C ASN A 73 -7.00 0.51 -6.17
N GLU A 74 -7.63 0.72 -5.02
CA GLU A 74 -7.52 -0.17 -3.85
C GLU A 74 -6.05 -0.44 -3.47
N LEU A 75 -5.29 0.61 -3.15
CA LEU A 75 -3.89 0.48 -2.72
C LEU A 75 -3.80 -0.57 -1.59
N ALA A 76 -2.71 -1.34 -1.60
CA ALA A 76 -2.46 -2.48 -0.70
C ALA A 76 -3.30 -3.76 -0.89
N CYS A 77 -4.36 -3.76 -1.72
CA CYS A 77 -5.19 -4.97 -1.91
C CYS A 77 -4.38 -6.19 -2.36
N HIS A 78 -4.74 -7.39 -1.86
CA HIS A 78 -4.04 -8.67 -2.08
C HIS A 78 -2.64 -8.73 -1.47
N ASP A 79 -2.45 -8.16 -0.28
CA ASP A 79 -1.16 -8.19 0.44
C ASP A 79 0.00 -7.62 -0.37
N THR A 80 -0.25 -6.52 -1.12
CA THR A 80 0.71 -5.94 -2.07
C THR A 80 1.57 -4.82 -1.48
N THR A 81 1.44 -4.48 -0.19
CA THR A 81 2.24 -3.40 0.39
C THR A 81 3.69 -3.83 0.64
N PRO A 82 3.97 -4.87 1.45
CA PRO A 82 5.34 -5.32 1.61
C PRO A 82 5.76 -6.19 0.41
N SER A 83 6.99 -6.00 -0.03
CA SER A 83 7.62 -6.78 -1.08
C SER A 83 9.03 -7.17 -0.64
N ALA A 84 9.44 -8.41 -0.90
CA ALA A 84 10.79 -8.87 -0.60
C ALA A 84 11.77 -8.70 -1.78
N SER A 85 11.44 -7.83 -2.76
CA SER A 85 12.28 -7.62 -3.94
C SER A 85 13.61 -6.98 -3.59
N ALA A 86 14.59 -7.07 -4.50
CA ALA A 86 15.85 -6.37 -4.36
C ALA A 86 15.68 -4.84 -4.27
N SER A 87 14.71 -4.27 -5.00
CA SER A 87 14.37 -2.85 -4.93
C SER A 87 13.84 -2.46 -3.55
N ALA A 88 12.95 -3.28 -2.97
CA ALA A 88 12.41 -3.05 -1.65
C ALA A 88 13.48 -3.14 -0.55
N VAL A 89 14.36 -4.15 -0.61
CA VAL A 89 15.48 -4.27 0.34
C VAL A 89 16.40 -3.05 0.24
N LYS A 90 16.80 -2.63 -0.97
CA LYS A 90 17.66 -1.47 -1.15
C LYS A 90 17.01 -0.18 -0.64
N ALA A 91 15.72 0.03 -0.93
CA ALA A 91 14.99 1.19 -0.42
C ALA A 91 14.85 1.14 1.12
N PHE A 92 14.63 -0.04 1.70
CA PHE A 92 14.56 -0.21 3.15
C PHE A 92 15.88 0.13 3.84
N GLN A 93 17.02 -0.24 3.26
CA GLN A 93 18.34 0.14 3.76
C GLN A 93 18.51 1.67 3.81
N GLN A 94 18.06 2.38 2.77
CA GLN A 94 18.08 3.85 2.75
C GLN A 94 17.11 4.45 3.76
N TRP A 95 15.91 3.88 3.91
CA TRP A 95 14.94 4.28 4.92
C TRP A 95 15.49 4.13 6.34
N CYS A 96 16.15 3.00 6.63
CA CYS A 96 16.82 2.76 7.91
C CYS A 96 17.94 3.77 8.16
N LYS A 97 18.77 4.05 7.14
CA LYS A 97 19.82 5.06 7.23
C LYS A 97 19.25 6.44 7.55
N ALA A 98 18.19 6.85 6.87
CA ALA A 98 17.52 8.13 7.11
C ALA A 98 16.85 8.19 8.49
N ARG A 99 16.34 7.07 9.00
CA ARG A 99 15.65 7.03 10.31
C ARG A 99 16.61 6.99 11.49
N TYR A 100 17.60 6.09 11.45
CA TYR A 100 18.46 5.78 12.58
C TYR A 100 19.80 6.52 12.54
N GLN A 101 20.17 7.09 11.39
CA GLN A 101 21.37 7.89 11.13
C GLN A 101 22.69 7.11 11.22
N THR A 102 22.86 6.23 12.21
CA THR A 102 24.04 5.35 12.37
C THR A 102 23.61 3.90 12.58
N ILE A 103 24.50 2.96 12.23
CA ILE A 103 24.19 1.54 12.35
C ILE A 103 24.18 1.09 13.83
N GLU A 104 24.99 1.73 14.67
CA GLU A 104 25.03 1.50 16.11
C GLU A 104 23.70 1.85 16.76
N LYS A 105 23.08 2.97 16.38
CA LYS A 105 21.77 3.38 16.89
C LYS A 105 20.68 2.39 16.50
N LEU A 106 20.73 1.86 15.27
CA LEU A 106 19.81 0.83 14.82
C LEU A 106 19.99 -0.47 15.63
N ASN A 107 21.23 -0.92 15.81
CA ASN A 107 21.51 -2.13 16.58
C ASN A 107 21.06 -2.02 18.05
N GLU A 108 21.26 -0.85 18.66
CA GLU A 108 20.76 -0.53 20.00
C GLU A 108 19.22 -0.56 20.04
N ASP A 109 18.55 0.17 19.15
CA ASP A 109 17.08 0.28 19.14
C ASP A 109 16.38 -1.04 18.82
N TRP A 110 17.00 -1.90 18.02
CA TRP A 110 16.46 -3.21 17.69
C TRP A 110 16.85 -4.27 18.72
N GLY A 111 17.78 -3.98 19.65
CA GLY A 111 18.29 -4.98 20.59
C GLY A 111 19.01 -6.13 19.89
N ASN A 112 19.75 -5.84 18.82
CA ASN A 112 20.36 -6.85 17.94
C ASN A 112 21.47 -7.68 18.60
N VAL A 113 21.87 -7.36 19.84
CA VAL A 113 22.75 -8.20 20.65
C VAL A 113 22.18 -9.61 20.86
N PHE A 114 20.85 -9.73 20.93
CA PHE A 114 20.18 -11.02 21.05
C PHE A 114 20.39 -11.85 19.78
N TRP A 115 20.80 -13.12 19.94
CA TRP A 115 21.15 -14.04 18.85
C TRP A 115 22.19 -13.48 17.85
N SER A 116 23.03 -12.53 18.27
CA SER A 116 24.12 -11.98 17.45
C SER A 116 23.63 -11.41 16.10
N MET A 117 22.53 -10.67 16.13
CA MET A 117 21.91 -10.05 14.95
C MET A 117 22.50 -8.67 14.59
N GLU A 118 23.58 -8.24 15.22
CA GLU A 118 24.16 -6.91 14.98
C GLU A 118 24.64 -6.76 13.53
N TYR A 119 24.15 -5.73 12.86
CA TYR A 119 24.56 -5.42 11.50
C TYR A 119 25.81 -4.54 11.51
N PRO A 120 26.81 -4.81 10.66
CA PRO A 120 28.02 -3.99 10.56
C PRO A 120 27.81 -2.71 9.71
N SER A 121 26.76 -2.68 8.88
CA SER A 121 26.39 -1.52 8.05
C SER A 121 24.92 -1.62 7.63
N PHE A 122 24.33 -0.51 7.18
CA PHE A 122 22.97 -0.52 6.63
C PHE A 122 22.85 -1.42 5.40
N ASP A 123 23.88 -1.53 4.56
CA ASP A 123 23.89 -2.36 3.36
C ASP A 123 23.82 -3.87 3.67
N SER A 124 24.08 -4.26 4.93
CA SER A 124 23.99 -5.64 5.40
C SER A 124 22.58 -6.06 5.83
N ILE A 125 21.64 -5.12 5.87
CA ILE A 125 20.25 -5.38 6.29
C ILE A 125 19.49 -6.03 5.14
N GLY A 126 18.87 -7.19 5.41
CA GLY A 126 17.95 -7.88 4.50
C GLY A 126 16.48 -7.60 4.84
N ALA A 127 15.55 -8.21 4.10
CA ALA A 127 14.14 -8.22 4.49
C ALA A 127 13.94 -9.09 5.75
N PRO A 128 12.98 -8.79 6.64
CA PRO A 128 12.73 -9.56 7.86
C PRO A 128 11.92 -10.85 7.59
N TYR A 129 12.15 -11.50 6.45
CA TYR A 129 11.46 -12.71 5.99
C TYR A 129 12.47 -13.81 5.65
N PHE A 130 11.99 -15.04 5.52
CA PHE A 130 12.79 -16.22 5.10
C PHE A 130 13.95 -16.60 6.03
N ALA A 131 13.95 -16.13 7.28
CA ALA A 131 14.85 -16.63 8.31
C ALA A 131 14.42 -18.04 8.77
N VAL A 132 15.32 -18.73 9.47
CA VAL A 132 15.08 -20.10 9.98
C VAL A 132 13.89 -20.16 10.95
N THR A 133 13.69 -19.09 11.75
CA THR A 133 12.63 -18.94 12.75
C THR A 133 12.23 -17.46 12.84
N GLU A 134 11.43 -17.09 13.83
CA GLU A 134 10.90 -15.73 14.03
C GLU A 134 12.01 -14.66 13.91
N THR A 135 11.75 -13.65 13.09
CA THR A 135 12.64 -12.50 12.97
C THR A 135 12.37 -11.47 14.06
N ASN A 136 13.37 -10.60 14.31
CA ASN A 136 13.27 -9.56 15.34
C ASN A 136 12.00 -8.69 15.16
N PRO A 137 11.14 -8.54 16.18
CA PRO A 137 9.91 -7.74 16.08
C PRO A 137 10.18 -6.26 15.76
N ALA A 138 11.30 -5.69 16.22
CA ALA A 138 11.69 -4.32 15.87
C ALA A 138 12.00 -4.18 14.37
N HIS A 139 12.68 -5.19 13.81
CA HIS A 139 12.96 -5.27 12.37
C HIS A 139 11.66 -5.43 11.57
N GLN A 140 10.75 -6.32 11.98
CA GLN A 140 9.44 -6.48 11.32
C GLN A 140 8.62 -5.19 11.34
N LEU A 141 8.56 -4.49 12.49
CA LEU A 141 7.84 -3.23 12.61
C LEU A 141 8.46 -2.12 11.75
N ALA A 142 9.79 -2.04 11.72
CA ALA A 142 10.51 -1.11 10.85
C ALA A 142 10.18 -1.35 9.38
N PHE A 143 10.18 -2.61 8.95
CA PHE A 143 9.84 -2.97 7.57
C PHE A 143 8.37 -2.65 7.24
N ARG A 144 7.41 -2.94 8.13
CA ARG A 144 6.00 -2.56 7.94
C ARG A 144 5.83 -1.04 7.79
N ARG A 145 6.51 -0.24 8.62
CA ARG A 145 6.51 1.23 8.51
C ARG A 145 7.10 1.69 7.19
N PHE A 146 8.25 1.16 6.80
CA PHE A 146 8.86 1.42 5.51
C PHE A 146 7.92 1.10 4.34
N SER A 147 7.32 -0.10 4.32
CA SER A 147 6.41 -0.49 3.24
C SER A 147 5.19 0.44 3.16
N SER A 148 4.66 0.86 4.31
CA SER A 148 3.61 1.89 4.36
C SER A 148 4.09 3.23 3.79
N ASP A 149 5.28 3.70 4.18
CA ASP A 149 5.84 4.96 3.70
C ASP A 149 6.07 4.94 2.17
N GLN A 150 6.42 3.79 1.59
CA GLN A 150 6.54 3.64 0.14
C GLN A 150 5.20 3.80 -0.58
N VAL A 151 4.11 3.22 -0.02
CA VAL A 151 2.75 3.40 -0.56
C VAL A 151 2.32 4.86 -0.47
N ILE A 152 2.59 5.50 0.67
CA ILE A 152 2.25 6.91 0.91
C ILE A 152 3.02 7.82 -0.07
N ALA A 153 4.33 7.63 -0.23
CA ALA A 153 5.13 8.43 -1.16
C ALA A 153 4.65 8.29 -2.61
N PHE A 154 4.40 7.06 -3.07
CA PHE A 154 3.85 6.80 -4.41
C PHE A 154 2.49 7.49 -4.62
N HIS A 155 1.64 7.48 -3.61
CA HIS A 155 0.33 8.11 -3.64
C HIS A 155 0.43 9.64 -3.62
N ASP A 156 1.26 10.22 -2.76
CA ASP A 156 1.43 11.65 -2.58
C ASP A 156 1.97 12.30 -3.87
N ASP A 157 2.95 11.67 -4.54
CA ASP A 157 3.46 12.13 -5.84
C ASP A 157 2.36 12.13 -6.91
N MET A 158 1.48 11.12 -6.91
CA MET A 158 0.36 11.05 -7.84
C MET A 158 -0.68 12.14 -7.56
N VAL A 159 -1.02 12.37 -6.28
CA VAL A 159 -1.90 13.45 -5.86
C VAL A 159 -1.32 14.79 -6.30
N ALA A 160 -0.02 15.03 -6.07
CA ALA A 160 0.65 16.27 -6.46
C ALA A 160 0.53 16.55 -7.96
N ILE A 161 0.76 15.54 -8.81
CA ILE A 161 0.59 15.65 -10.27
C ILE A 161 -0.85 16.02 -10.64
N ILE A 162 -1.84 15.39 -10.03
CA ILE A 162 -3.25 15.69 -10.28
C ILE A 162 -3.57 17.12 -9.84
N ARG A 163 -3.12 17.55 -8.65
CA ARG A 163 -3.34 18.92 -8.15
C ARG A 163 -2.72 19.97 -9.06
N GLN A 164 -1.55 19.69 -9.62
CA GLN A 164 -0.86 20.58 -10.54
C GLN A 164 -1.63 20.78 -11.86
N HIS A 165 -2.22 19.72 -12.40
CA HIS A 165 -2.79 19.73 -13.76
C HIS A 165 -4.32 19.69 -13.82
N ALA A 166 -5.00 19.47 -12.69
CA ALA A 166 -6.45 19.49 -12.57
C ALA A 166 -6.91 20.38 -11.40
N PRO A 167 -6.50 21.67 -11.35
CA PRO A 167 -6.88 22.56 -10.27
C PRO A 167 -8.40 22.68 -10.16
N GLY A 168 -8.91 22.68 -8.92
CA GLY A 168 -10.35 22.76 -8.64
C GLY A 168 -11.13 21.45 -8.82
N ARG A 169 -10.48 20.35 -9.23
CA ARG A 169 -11.07 19.01 -9.27
C ARG A 169 -10.78 18.29 -7.95
N PHE A 170 -11.75 17.52 -7.44
CA PHE A 170 -11.49 16.75 -6.23
C PHE A 170 -10.51 15.60 -6.51
N VAL A 171 -9.78 15.16 -5.49
CA VAL A 171 -8.94 13.97 -5.48
C VAL A 171 -9.35 13.08 -4.32
N THR A 172 -9.58 11.80 -4.61
CA THR A 172 -9.95 10.77 -3.63
C THR A 172 -9.19 9.48 -3.90
N HIS A 173 -9.34 8.49 -3.01
CA HIS A 173 -8.86 7.13 -3.17
C HIS A 173 -9.92 6.17 -2.63
N ASN A 174 -10.10 5.02 -3.27
CA ASN A 174 -10.99 3.97 -2.79
C ASN A 174 -10.25 3.01 -1.86
N PHE A 175 -10.44 3.21 -0.55
CA PHE A 175 -9.88 2.33 0.48
C PHE A 175 -10.61 1.00 0.53
N ILE A 176 -9.89 -0.09 0.76
CA ILE A 176 -10.51 -1.36 1.15
C ILE A 176 -10.49 -1.47 2.68
N PRO A 177 -11.64 -1.71 3.32
CA PRO A 177 -11.69 -2.04 4.74
C PRO A 177 -11.13 -3.44 5.00
N MET A 178 -9.86 -3.55 5.37
CA MET A 178 -9.16 -4.84 5.56
C MET A 178 -9.00 -5.17 7.06
N ALA A 179 -8.70 -6.44 7.37
CA ALA A 179 -8.36 -6.85 8.74
C ALA A 179 -6.98 -6.30 9.16
N ASP A 180 -6.01 -6.26 8.23
CA ASP A 180 -4.75 -5.51 8.33
C ASP A 180 -4.77 -4.42 7.25
N THR A 181 -4.66 -3.15 7.63
CA THR A 181 -4.69 -2.03 6.68
C THR A 181 -3.45 -2.01 5.77
N GLN A 182 -2.37 -2.70 6.17
CA GLN A 182 -1.05 -2.77 5.53
C GLN A 182 -0.32 -1.43 5.30
N THR A 183 -1.05 -0.31 5.33
CA THR A 183 -0.55 1.06 5.24
C THR A 183 -1.27 1.92 6.28
N ASP A 184 -0.66 3.04 6.65
CA ASP A 184 -1.27 4.08 7.45
C ASP A 184 -2.27 4.88 6.60
N ASN A 185 -3.54 4.47 6.69
CA ASN A 185 -4.63 5.12 5.95
C ASN A 185 -4.89 6.57 6.37
N TYR A 186 -4.49 7.00 7.58
CA TYR A 186 -4.58 8.41 7.97
C TYR A 186 -3.56 9.25 7.21
N ALA A 187 -2.33 8.74 7.12
CA ALA A 187 -1.28 9.39 6.35
C ALA A 187 -1.63 9.44 4.86
N LEU A 188 -2.16 8.33 4.30
CA LEU A 188 -2.58 8.23 2.90
C LEU A 188 -3.76 9.16 2.55
N ALA A 189 -4.68 9.39 3.50
CA ALA A 189 -5.87 10.23 3.27
C ALA A 189 -5.63 11.74 3.43
N ARG A 190 -4.45 12.14 3.94
CA ARG A 190 -4.17 13.52 4.39
C ARG A 190 -4.42 14.59 3.33
N ASP A 191 -4.02 14.31 2.08
CA ASP A 191 -4.08 15.26 0.97
C ASP A 191 -5.27 15.03 0.02
N LEU A 192 -6.17 14.12 0.39
CA LEU A 192 -7.43 13.87 -0.29
C LEU A 192 -8.50 14.90 0.12
N ASP A 193 -9.45 15.17 -0.78
CA ASP A 193 -10.61 16.01 -0.44
C ASP A 193 -11.63 15.25 0.42
N PHE A 194 -11.76 13.95 0.18
CA PHE A 194 -12.54 13.01 0.97
C PHE A 194 -12.03 11.59 0.75
N ALA A 195 -12.25 10.71 1.72
CA ALA A 195 -12.00 9.28 1.56
C ALA A 195 -13.21 8.59 0.92
N ALA A 196 -12.97 7.73 -0.07
CA ALA A 196 -13.95 6.79 -0.60
C ALA A 196 -13.59 5.36 -0.15
N TYR A 197 -14.54 4.44 -0.15
CA TYR A 197 -14.23 3.04 0.19
C TYR A 197 -15.16 2.07 -0.51
N ASP A 198 -14.66 0.85 -0.70
CA ASP A 198 -15.40 -0.20 -1.37
C ASP A 198 -16.07 -1.12 -0.34
N ASN A 199 -17.40 -1.07 -0.29
CA ASN A 199 -18.21 -1.81 0.68
C ASN A 199 -18.82 -3.07 0.06
N TYR A 200 -18.39 -4.25 0.53
CA TYR A 200 -18.90 -5.55 0.10
C TYR A 200 -19.45 -6.36 1.29
N PRO A 201 -20.63 -6.02 1.84
CA PRO A 201 -21.13 -6.61 3.09
C PRO A 201 -21.27 -8.13 3.05
N LEU A 202 -21.73 -8.68 1.93
CA LEU A 202 -21.87 -10.13 1.75
C LEU A 202 -20.52 -10.82 1.81
N GLY A 203 -19.58 -10.46 0.92
CA GLY A 203 -18.25 -11.07 0.90
C GLY A 203 -17.49 -10.93 2.22
N ARG A 204 -17.65 -9.81 2.93
CA ARG A 204 -17.06 -9.62 4.26
C ARG A 204 -17.66 -10.54 5.31
N THR A 205 -18.96 -10.78 5.21
CA THR A 205 -19.65 -11.73 6.08
C THR A 205 -19.19 -13.16 5.77
N ASP A 206 -19.09 -13.53 4.50
CA ASP A 206 -18.62 -14.84 4.08
C ASP A 206 -17.20 -15.12 4.62
N LEU A 207 -16.30 -14.15 4.51
CA LEU A 207 -14.94 -14.25 5.03
C LEU A 207 -14.89 -14.38 6.56
N PHE A 208 -15.69 -13.60 7.28
CA PHE A 208 -15.73 -13.64 8.73
C PHE A 208 -16.31 -14.96 9.28
N PHE A 209 -17.31 -15.51 8.61
CA PHE A 209 -17.95 -16.77 8.97
C PHE A 209 -17.38 -17.97 8.20
N ALA A 210 -16.18 -17.86 7.61
CA ALA A 210 -15.60 -18.91 6.78
C ALA A 210 -15.49 -20.27 7.49
N ASP A 211 -15.19 -20.24 8.80
CA ASP A 211 -15.07 -21.43 9.66
C ASP A 211 -16.30 -21.65 10.57
N ALA A 212 -17.36 -20.86 10.40
CA ALA A 212 -18.53 -20.93 11.25
C ALA A 212 -19.57 -21.94 10.74
N ASP A 213 -20.43 -22.42 11.65
CA ASP A 213 -21.52 -23.30 11.27
C ASP A 213 -22.52 -22.60 10.35
N THR A 214 -23.02 -23.32 9.34
CA THR A 214 -23.94 -22.79 8.33
C THR A 214 -25.20 -22.17 8.92
N THR A 215 -25.68 -22.65 10.08
CA THR A 215 -26.87 -22.08 10.75
C THR A 215 -26.63 -20.65 11.26
N GLN A 216 -25.39 -20.31 11.63
CA GLN A 216 -25.03 -18.96 12.08
C GLN A 216 -25.00 -17.97 10.91
N PHE A 217 -24.45 -18.40 9.77
CA PHE A 217 -24.29 -17.53 8.60
C PHE A 217 -25.56 -17.42 7.74
N LYS A 218 -26.44 -18.44 7.72
CA LYS A 218 -27.64 -18.49 6.85
C LYS A 218 -28.52 -17.24 6.91
N ARG A 219 -28.63 -16.61 8.08
CA ARG A 219 -29.46 -15.40 8.27
C ARG A 219 -28.92 -14.17 7.53
N TYR A 220 -27.64 -14.17 7.17
CA TYR A 220 -26.95 -13.02 6.56
C TYR A 220 -26.70 -13.17 5.06
N MET A 221 -26.98 -14.32 4.46
CA MET A 221 -26.68 -14.61 3.05
C MET A 221 -27.28 -13.63 2.02
N ARG A 222 -28.30 -12.85 2.42
CA ARG A 222 -28.96 -11.86 1.54
C ARG A 222 -28.67 -10.41 1.91
N THR A 223 -28.14 -10.15 3.10
CA THR A 223 -27.99 -8.79 3.65
C THR A 223 -26.56 -8.45 4.07
N GLY A 224 -25.74 -9.46 4.33
CA GLY A 224 -24.50 -9.33 5.11
C GLY A 224 -24.79 -9.16 6.60
N HIS A 225 -23.75 -9.26 7.41
CA HIS A 225 -23.78 -8.89 8.82
C HIS A 225 -23.91 -7.36 8.91
N PRO A 226 -24.90 -6.84 9.66
CA PRO A 226 -25.15 -5.40 9.70
C PRO A 226 -23.97 -4.60 10.25
N ASP A 227 -23.20 -5.18 11.17
CA ASP A 227 -22.07 -4.51 11.81
C ASP A 227 -20.90 -4.24 10.86
N PHE A 228 -20.72 -5.01 9.78
CA PHE A 228 -19.61 -4.76 8.86
C PHE A 228 -19.77 -3.44 8.12
N SER A 229 -20.97 -3.16 7.61
CA SER A 229 -21.24 -1.91 6.91
C SER A 229 -21.02 -0.69 7.81
N SER A 230 -21.47 -0.75 9.07
CA SER A 230 -21.30 0.36 10.01
C SER A 230 -19.85 0.49 10.49
N TYR A 231 -19.19 -0.63 10.81
CA TYR A 231 -17.79 -0.65 11.24
C TYR A 231 -16.85 -0.11 10.16
N TYR A 232 -17.00 -0.54 8.91
CA TYR A 232 -16.14 -0.08 7.82
C TYR A 232 -16.40 1.39 7.46
N PHE A 233 -17.66 1.83 7.50
CA PHE A 233 -17.96 3.25 7.39
C PHE A 233 -17.29 4.06 8.51
N ASP A 234 -17.31 3.56 9.76
CA ASP A 234 -16.69 4.21 10.92
C ASP A 234 -15.16 4.32 10.76
N GLN A 235 -14.53 3.26 10.26
CA GLN A 235 -13.10 3.21 9.97
C GLN A 235 -12.72 4.27 8.92
N THR A 236 -13.44 4.33 7.80
CA THR A 236 -13.15 5.27 6.71
C THR A 236 -13.46 6.72 7.08
N ARG A 237 -14.59 6.99 7.77
CA ARG A 237 -14.94 8.36 8.19
C ARG A 237 -13.93 8.92 9.19
N GLY A 238 -13.21 8.06 9.92
CA GLY A 238 -12.11 8.44 10.80
C GLY A 238 -10.97 9.15 10.05
N TYR A 239 -10.64 8.68 8.84
CA TYR A 239 -9.55 9.25 8.02
C TYR A 239 -9.85 10.67 7.53
N ALA A 240 -11.11 10.94 7.19
CA ALA A 240 -11.55 12.20 6.59
C ALA A 240 -11.61 13.39 7.57
N ARG A 241 -11.33 13.18 8.87
CA ARG A 241 -11.23 14.27 9.83
C ARG A 241 -9.88 14.98 9.63
N LYS A 242 -9.89 16.07 8.85
CA LYS A 242 -8.89 17.13 9.07
C LYS A 242 -9.05 17.56 10.52
N ILE A 243 -8.10 17.20 11.37
CA ILE A 243 -8.01 17.77 12.71
C ILE A 243 -7.73 19.25 12.46
N SER A 244 -8.78 20.06 12.46
CA SER A 244 -8.67 21.51 12.53
C SER A 244 -7.98 21.82 13.85
N GLY A 245 -6.66 22.03 13.78
CA GLY A 245 -5.86 22.63 14.85
C GLY A 245 -6.14 24.12 14.97
#